data_AF-A0A9E0N7X8-F1
#
_entry.id   AF-A0A9E0N7X8-F1
#
_cell.length_a   1.000
_cell.length_b   1.000
_cell.length_c   1.000
_cell.angle_alpha   90.00
_cell.angle_beta   90.00
_cell.angle_gamma   90.00
#
_symmetry.space_group_name_H-M   'P 1'
#
loop_
_entity.id
_entity.type
_entity.pdbx_description
1 polymer ?
#
loop_
_entity_poly.entity_id
_entity_poly.type
_entity_poly.pdbx_seq_one_letter_code
_entity_poly.pdbx_strand_id
1 'polypeptide(L)'
;MHTCEICSARVNELRRGRCWGCYSRWVDARPVGAGAKCLTCGERRRRMLKSVELFGGWPAMCFSCAGQLASIDPLPQTVLELRQVLSRERRGPDRRLGRSDTRVFQYERRVGDRRMSRDGTDLIDDDMIVEIIVEDDAAGLDFDDQTQIRDLRIM
;
A
#
# COMPACT_ATOMS: atom_id res chain seq x y z
N MET A 1 -31.44 8.90 -19.50
CA MET A 1 -30.34 9.84 -19.19
C MET A 1 -30.73 10.59 -17.93
N HIS A 2 -29.91 10.48 -16.89
CA HIS A 2 -30.20 11.01 -15.56
C HIS A 2 -29.23 12.12 -15.19
N THR A 3 -29.61 12.99 -14.25
CA THR A 3 -28.79 14.13 -13.79
C THR A 3 -28.28 13.86 -12.38
N CYS A 4 -26.97 14.02 -12.15
CA CYS A 4 -26.36 13.88 -10.83
C CYS A 4 -26.81 15.00 -9.88
N GLU A 5 -27.24 14.66 -8.67
CA GLU A 5 -27.70 15.65 -7.66
C GLU A 5 -26.58 16.55 -7.13
N ILE A 6 -25.32 16.15 -7.28
CA ILE A 6 -24.17 16.83 -6.66
C ILE A 6 -23.43 17.74 -7.64
N CYS A 7 -23.17 17.25 -8.85
CA CYS A 7 -22.42 18.00 -9.86
C CYS A 7 -23.26 18.35 -11.09
N SER A 8 -24.55 18.00 -11.11
CA SER A 8 -25.48 18.25 -12.22
C SER A 8 -25.05 17.68 -13.58
N ALA A 9 -24.04 16.79 -13.61
CA ALA A 9 -23.63 16.09 -14.81
C ALA A 9 -24.73 15.14 -15.31
N ARG A 10 -24.93 15.08 -16.62
CA ARG A 10 -25.84 14.13 -17.26
C ARG A 10 -25.10 12.82 -17.54
N VAL A 11 -25.61 11.72 -17.00
CA VAL A 11 -25.00 10.39 -17.08
C VAL A 11 -26.04 9.32 -17.40
N ASN A 12 -25.60 8.16 -17.88
CA ASN A 12 -26.49 7.05 -18.20
C ASN A 12 -27.01 6.34 -16.95
N GLU A 13 -26.17 6.23 -15.92
CA GLU A 13 -26.47 5.51 -14.68
C GLU A 13 -26.12 6.36 -13.46
N LEU A 14 -26.96 6.28 -12.43
CA LEU A 14 -26.72 6.90 -11.13
C LEU A 14 -26.68 5.84 -10.06
N ARG A 15 -25.79 6.02 -9.08
CA ARG A 15 -25.73 5.20 -7.87
C ARG A 15 -26.06 6.07 -6.67
N ARG A 16 -27.18 5.77 -6.00
CA ARG A 16 -27.70 6.56 -4.86
C ARG A 16 -27.80 8.07 -5.18
N GLY A 17 -28.33 8.42 -6.36
CA GLY A 17 -28.50 9.82 -6.82
C GLY A 17 -27.23 10.50 -7.35
N ARG A 18 -26.08 9.80 -7.39
CA ARG A 18 -24.77 10.36 -7.73
C ARG A 18 -24.18 9.71 -8.98
N CYS A 19 -23.47 10.49 -9.79
CA CYS A 19 -22.61 9.94 -10.84
C CYS A 19 -21.44 9.16 -10.21
N TRP A 20 -20.78 8.29 -10.98
CA TRP A 20 -19.67 7.47 -10.50
C TRP A 20 -18.57 8.26 -9.79
N GLY A 21 -18.16 9.42 -10.34
CA GLY A 21 -17.13 10.25 -9.73
C GLY A 21 -17.55 10.83 -8.37
N CYS A 22 -18.76 11.38 -8.27
CA CYS A 22 -19.31 11.89 -7.00
C CYS A 22 -19.56 10.76 -6.00
N TYR A 23 -19.94 9.57 -6.48
CA TYR A 23 -20.13 8.38 -5.68
C TYR A 23 -18.82 7.92 -5.05
N SER A 24 -17.75 7.73 -5.85
CA SER A 24 -16.45 7.28 -5.36
C SER A 24 -15.85 8.25 -4.34
N ARG A 25 -15.92 9.57 -4.61
CA ARG A 25 -15.48 10.60 -3.66
C ARG A 25 -16.26 10.55 -2.35
N TRP A 26 -17.58 10.35 -2.44
CA TRP A 26 -18.41 10.20 -1.25
C TRP A 26 -18.04 8.95 -0.46
N VAL A 27 -17.81 7.81 -1.11
CA VAL A 27 -17.37 6.56 -0.47
C VAL A 27 -16.02 6.70 0.22
N ASP A 28 -15.04 7.31 -0.45
CA ASP A 28 -13.70 7.49 0.12
C ASP A 28 -13.67 8.47 1.29
N ALA A 29 -14.56 9.47 1.30
CA ALA A 29 -14.69 10.43 2.40
C ALA A 29 -15.43 9.88 3.63
N ARG A 30 -16.06 8.70 3.54
CA ARG A 30 -16.84 8.15 4.67
C ARG A 30 -15.94 7.85 5.87
N PRO A 31 -16.30 8.32 7.07
CA PRO A 31 -15.53 8.03 8.26
C PRO A 31 -15.70 6.57 8.68
N VAL A 32 -14.63 6.01 9.25
CA VAL A 32 -14.68 4.75 9.96
C VAL A 32 -14.96 5.01 11.44
N GLY A 33 -15.93 4.28 11.99
CA GLY A 33 -16.35 4.39 13.40
C GLY A 33 -15.22 4.10 14.39
N ALA A 34 -15.35 4.64 15.60
CA ALA A 34 -14.40 4.37 16.69
C ALA A 34 -14.43 2.88 17.07
N GLY A 35 -13.26 2.30 17.36
CA GLY A 35 -13.13 0.88 17.70
C GLY A 35 -13.36 -0.10 16.54
N ALA A 36 -13.56 0.39 15.32
CA ALA A 36 -13.70 -0.48 14.15
C ALA A 36 -12.44 -1.33 13.93
N LYS A 37 -12.66 -2.52 13.39
CA LYS A 37 -11.61 -3.45 12.96
C LYS A 37 -11.88 -3.89 11.54
N CYS A 38 -10.83 -4.16 10.78
CA CYS A 38 -10.96 -4.74 9.45
C CYS A 38 -11.77 -6.04 9.53
N LEU A 39 -12.83 -6.16 8.72
CA LEU A 39 -13.72 -7.32 8.65
C LEU A 39 -12.98 -8.63 8.39
N THR A 40 -11.89 -8.56 7.62
CA THR A 40 -11.11 -9.71 7.16
C THR A 40 -9.97 -10.05 8.10
N CYS A 41 -9.03 -9.11 8.30
CA CYS A 41 -7.76 -9.39 8.97
C CYS A 41 -7.68 -8.87 10.42
N GLY A 42 -8.69 -8.14 10.89
CA GLY A 42 -8.72 -7.61 12.25
C GLY A 42 -7.78 -6.42 12.52
N GLU A 43 -7.15 -5.81 11.51
CA GLU A 43 -6.39 -4.56 11.66
C GLU A 43 -7.24 -3.51 12.40
N ARG A 44 -6.64 -2.85 13.41
CA ARG A 44 -7.32 -1.90 14.31
C ARG A 44 -6.81 -0.47 14.15
N ARG A 45 -5.69 -0.26 13.44
CA ARG A 45 -5.14 1.08 13.20
C ARG A 45 -6.12 1.89 12.36
N ARG A 46 -6.85 2.81 12.99
CA ARG A 46 -7.91 3.62 12.37
C ARG A 46 -7.46 4.30 11.07
N ARG A 47 -6.24 4.83 11.03
CA ARG A 47 -5.65 5.47 9.83
C ARG A 47 -5.46 4.54 8.64
N MET A 48 -5.54 3.22 8.85
CA MET A 48 -5.40 2.20 7.81
C MET A 48 -6.75 1.62 7.39
N LEU A 49 -7.86 2.08 7.98
CA LEU A 49 -9.20 1.58 7.71
C LEU A 49 -9.96 2.56 6.80
N LYS A 50 -10.76 1.99 5.89
CA LYS A 50 -11.81 2.69 5.14
C LYS A 50 -13.10 1.89 5.21
N SER A 51 -14.25 2.56 5.06
CA SER A 51 -15.52 1.86 4.87
C SER A 51 -15.65 1.40 3.42
N VAL A 52 -16.09 0.18 3.20
CA VAL A 52 -16.30 -0.40 1.86
C VAL A 52 -17.75 -0.85 1.76
N GLU A 53 -18.39 -0.65 0.61
CA GLU A 53 -19.73 -1.17 0.38
C GLU A 53 -19.64 -2.66 0.06
N LEU A 54 -20.21 -3.50 0.92
CA LEU A 54 -20.17 -4.95 0.83
C LEU A 54 -21.44 -5.55 1.39
N PHE A 55 -22.03 -6.53 0.69
CA PHE A 55 -23.21 -7.27 1.14
C PHE A 55 -24.38 -6.34 1.59
N GLY A 56 -24.57 -5.21 0.90
CA GLY A 56 -25.57 -4.20 1.24
C GLY A 56 -25.24 -3.32 2.47
N GLY A 57 -24.11 -3.56 3.14
CA GLY A 57 -23.63 -2.81 4.29
C GLY A 57 -22.36 -2.00 4.02
N TRP A 58 -21.85 -1.37 5.08
CA TRP A 58 -20.62 -0.57 5.07
C TRP A 58 -19.59 -1.04 6.10
N PRO A 59 -19.10 -2.29 6.03
CA PRO A 59 -18.06 -2.76 6.94
C PRO A 59 -16.76 -1.97 6.79
N ALA A 60 -16.00 -1.91 7.88
CA ALA A 60 -14.64 -1.38 7.86
C ALA A 60 -13.67 -2.43 7.31
N MET A 61 -12.80 -2.02 6.38
CA MET A 61 -11.71 -2.84 5.86
C MET A 61 -10.41 -2.04 5.84
N CYS A 62 -9.27 -2.71 5.99
CA CYS A 62 -7.99 -2.04 5.78
C CYS A 62 -7.74 -1.78 4.29
N PHE A 63 -6.96 -0.76 3.95
CA PHE A 63 -6.65 -0.41 2.55
C PHE A 63 -6.12 -1.59 1.73
N SER A 64 -5.31 -2.45 2.34
CA SER A 64 -4.79 -3.66 1.68
C SER A 64 -5.89 -4.66 1.33
N CYS A 65 -6.76 -5.01 2.29
CA CYS A 65 -7.87 -5.95 2.01
C CYS A 65 -8.91 -5.34 1.06
N ALA A 66 -9.14 -4.02 1.15
CA ALA A 66 -10.06 -3.32 0.24
C ALA A 66 -9.51 -3.26 -1.20
N GLY A 67 -8.18 -3.08 -1.36
CA GLY A 67 -7.54 -3.11 -2.67
C GLY A 67 -7.60 -4.50 -3.31
N GLN A 68 -7.29 -5.55 -2.55
CA GLN A 68 -7.41 -6.94 -3.02
C GLN A 68 -8.85 -7.32 -3.39
N LEU A 69 -9.82 -6.84 -2.60
CA LEU A 69 -11.23 -7.07 -2.91
C LEU A 69 -11.64 -6.51 -4.28
N ALA A 70 -11.07 -5.36 -4.69
CA ALA A 70 -11.40 -4.75 -5.97
C ALA A 70 -10.90 -5.57 -7.18
N SER A 71 -9.92 -6.47 -6.99
CA SER A 71 -9.39 -7.35 -8.03
C SER A 71 -10.02 -8.75 -8.04
N ILE A 72 -10.87 -9.08 -7.06
CA ILE A 72 -11.51 -10.40 -7.00
C ILE A 72 -12.75 -10.40 -7.90
N ASP A 73 -12.75 -11.29 -8.90
CA ASP A 73 -13.89 -11.60 -9.76
C ASP A 73 -13.96 -13.12 -9.97
N PRO A 74 -15.05 -13.82 -9.59
CA PRO A 74 -16.31 -13.31 -9.04
C PRO A 74 -16.24 -12.86 -7.59
N LEU A 75 -17.07 -11.88 -7.22
CA LEU A 75 -17.21 -11.42 -5.84
C LEU A 75 -17.76 -12.56 -4.95
N PRO A 76 -17.11 -12.90 -3.81
CA PRO A 76 -17.61 -13.92 -2.89
C PRO A 76 -18.99 -13.56 -2.35
N GLN A 77 -19.85 -14.56 -2.10
CA GLN A 77 -21.22 -14.33 -1.65
C GLN A 77 -21.33 -14.20 -0.12
N THR A 78 -20.36 -14.76 0.61
CA THR A 78 -20.35 -14.72 2.07
C THR A 78 -19.10 -14.05 2.64
N VAL A 79 -19.25 -13.48 3.85
CA VAL A 79 -18.12 -12.91 4.61
C VAL A 79 -17.06 -13.98 4.92
N LEU A 80 -17.48 -15.23 5.10
CA LEU A 80 -16.59 -16.34 5.41
C LEU A 80 -15.73 -16.72 4.19
N GLU A 81 -16.32 -16.82 3.00
CA GLU A 81 -15.58 -17.01 1.75
C GLU A 81 -14.64 -15.84 1.48
N LEU A 82 -15.11 -14.60 1.67
CA LEU A 82 -14.28 -13.41 1.52
C LEU A 82 -13.03 -13.48 2.42
N ARG A 83 -13.20 -13.93 3.66
CA ARG A 83 -12.07 -14.16 4.58
C ARG A 83 -11.12 -15.23 4.05
N GLN A 84 -11.64 -16.34 3.55
CA GLN A 84 -10.81 -17.42 3.01
C GLN A 84 -10.00 -16.95 1.79
N VAL A 85 -10.63 -16.29 0.82
CA VAL A 85 -9.96 -15.81 -0.39
C VAL A 85 -8.86 -14.81 -0.04
N LEU A 86 -9.18 -13.78 0.74
CA LEU A 86 -8.20 -12.76 1.13
C LEU A 86 -7.10 -13.30 2.08
N SER A 87 -7.40 -14.33 2.86
CA SER A 87 -6.37 -14.97 3.71
C SER A 87 -5.31 -15.70 2.91
N ARG A 88 -5.64 -16.23 1.72
CA ARG A 88 -4.69 -16.90 0.83
C ARG A 88 -3.72 -15.91 0.17
N GLU A 89 -4.22 -14.74 -0.21
CA GLU A 89 -3.39 -13.71 -0.86
C GLU A 89 -2.49 -12.97 0.13
N ARG A 90 -2.89 -12.88 1.39
CA ARG A 90 -1.99 -12.41 2.42
C ARG A 90 -0.86 -13.42 2.55
N ARG A 91 0.34 -13.01 2.14
CA ARG A 91 1.60 -13.66 2.55
C ARG A 91 1.44 -13.98 4.04
N GLY A 92 1.43 -15.27 4.35
CA GLY A 92 1.11 -15.75 5.69
C GLY A 92 1.96 -15.05 6.74
N PRO A 93 1.54 -15.04 8.01
CA PRO A 93 2.42 -14.60 9.09
C PRO A 93 3.79 -15.26 8.90
N ASP A 94 4.85 -14.46 9.02
CA ASP A 94 6.24 -14.93 8.98
C ASP A 94 6.29 -16.25 9.74
N ARG A 95 6.77 -17.34 9.10
CA ARG A 95 6.73 -18.72 9.61
C ARG A 95 7.68 -18.92 10.81
N ARG A 96 7.72 -17.97 11.73
CA ARG A 96 8.33 -18.06 13.05
C ARG A 96 7.35 -18.60 14.09
N LEU A 97 6.39 -19.41 13.66
CA LEU A 97 5.62 -20.26 14.55
C LEU A 97 6.39 -21.58 14.64
N GLY A 98 7.07 -21.81 15.77
CA GLY A 98 7.69 -23.10 16.08
C GLY A 98 9.22 -23.13 16.21
N ARG A 99 9.96 -22.05 15.91
CA ARG A 99 11.33 -21.94 16.44
C ARG A 99 11.22 -21.49 17.89
N SER A 100 11.59 -22.37 18.82
CA SER A 100 11.94 -21.94 20.16
C SER A 100 12.94 -20.79 20.05
N ASP A 101 12.77 -19.77 20.87
CA ASP A 101 13.71 -18.67 20.91
C ASP A 101 15.08 -19.23 21.30
N THR A 102 16.01 -19.33 20.34
CA THR A 102 17.36 -19.85 20.60
C THR A 102 18.25 -18.83 21.31
N ARG A 103 17.70 -17.67 21.69
CA ARG A 103 18.42 -16.65 22.46
C ARG A 103 18.63 -17.14 23.89
N VAL A 104 19.89 -17.12 24.32
CA VAL A 104 20.31 -17.47 25.70
C VAL A 104 19.70 -16.50 26.72
N PHE A 105 19.47 -15.24 26.33
CA PHE A 105 18.84 -14.22 27.18
C PHE A 105 17.62 -13.58 26.49
N GLN A 106 16.42 -13.99 26.91
CA GLN A 106 15.16 -13.53 26.30
C GLN A 106 14.85 -12.04 26.56
N TYR A 107 15.45 -11.45 27.60
CA TYR A 107 15.24 -10.05 27.99
C TYR A 107 16.08 -9.05 27.19
N GLU A 108 17.08 -9.52 26.45
CA GLU A 108 17.90 -8.68 25.58
C GLU A 108 17.14 -8.44 24.26
N ARG A 109 16.15 -7.55 24.31
CA ARG A 109 15.70 -6.88 23.10
C ARG A 109 16.90 -6.11 22.56
N ARG A 110 17.07 -6.10 21.23
CA ARG A 110 18.05 -5.29 20.48
C ARG A 110 17.91 -3.79 20.80
N VAL A 111 18.29 -3.37 22.00
CA VAL A 111 18.37 -1.97 22.42
C VAL A 111 19.75 -1.41 22.04
N GLY A 112 20.80 -2.26 21.99
CA GLY A 112 22.15 -1.86 21.57
C GLY A 112 22.36 -1.80 20.05
N ASP A 113 21.76 -2.71 19.28
CA ASP A 113 22.19 -2.94 17.89
C ASP A 113 21.52 -2.02 16.84
N ARG A 114 20.72 -1.05 17.28
CA ARG A 114 20.20 0.04 16.42
C ARG A 114 20.80 1.40 16.77
N ARG A 115 21.69 1.45 17.76
CA ARG A 115 22.43 2.62 18.18
C ARG A 115 23.81 2.21 18.67
N MET A 116 24.55 1.47 17.85
CA MET A 116 25.94 1.86 17.75
C MET A 116 25.89 3.22 17.06
N SER A 117 25.90 4.31 17.86
CA SER A 117 26.49 5.54 17.36
C SER A 117 27.78 5.14 16.68
N ARG A 118 28.03 5.64 15.47
CA ARG A 118 29.40 5.76 14.98
C ARG A 118 30.11 6.61 16.02
N ASP A 119 30.69 5.98 17.03
CA ASP A 119 31.73 6.58 17.87
C ASP A 119 33.06 6.46 17.12
N GLY A 120 33.00 6.88 15.86
CA GLY A 120 34.11 7.28 15.05
C GLY A 120 33.72 8.68 14.66
N THR A 121 34.32 9.66 15.32
CA THR A 121 34.45 11.01 14.79
C THR A 121 35.11 10.88 13.43
N ASP A 122 34.31 10.70 12.38
CA ASP A 122 34.71 11.04 11.03
C ASP A 122 34.78 12.58 11.05
N LEU A 123 35.91 13.08 11.58
CA LEU A 123 36.36 14.44 11.36
C LEU A 123 36.37 14.58 9.84
N ILE A 124 35.41 15.35 9.31
CA ILE A 124 35.49 15.82 7.94
C ILE A 124 36.77 16.67 7.93
N ASP A 125 37.83 16.16 7.30
CA ASP A 125 39.00 16.98 6.99
C ASP A 125 38.50 18.08 6.03
N ASP A 126 38.38 19.30 6.54
CA ASP A 126 37.96 20.48 5.77
C ASP A 126 38.94 20.83 4.61
N ASP A 127 40.03 20.07 4.46
CA ASP A 127 41.04 20.20 3.41
C ASP A 127 40.72 19.42 2.11
N MET A 128 39.64 18.65 2.05
CA MET A 128 39.29 17.85 0.85
C MET A 128 38.09 18.41 0.09
N ILE A 129 38.24 19.62 -0.45
CA ILE A 129 37.30 20.19 -1.43
C ILE A 129 37.68 19.68 -2.82
N VAL A 130 36.81 18.89 -3.43
CA VAL A 130 36.94 18.50 -4.85
C VAL A 130 36.25 19.58 -5.69
N GLU A 131 37.03 20.48 -6.30
CA GLU A 131 36.53 21.37 -7.34
C GLU A 131 36.29 20.56 -8.63
N ILE A 132 35.02 20.38 -8.99
CA ILE A 132 34.64 19.80 -10.28
C ILE A 132 34.58 20.95 -11.29
N ILE A 133 35.63 21.08 -12.10
CA ILE A 133 35.62 21.95 -13.28
C ILE A 133 34.90 21.17 -14.38
N VAL A 134 33.69 21.62 -14.75
CA VAL A 134 33.01 21.12 -15.95
C VAL A 134 33.55 21.93 -17.12
N GLU A 135 34.46 21.34 -17.88
CA GLU A 135 34.86 21.86 -19.19
C GLU A 135 33.70 21.60 -20.16
N ASP A 136 32.91 22.65 -20.42
CA ASP A 136 31.92 22.69 -21.50
C ASP A 136 32.64 22.76 -22.86
N ASP A 137 33.24 21.65 -23.29
CA ASP A 137 33.78 21.50 -24.63
C ASP A 137 33.11 20.32 -25.37
N ALA A 138 32.04 20.69 -26.07
CA ALA A 138 31.64 20.23 -27.39
C ALA A 138 31.82 18.74 -27.75
N ALA A 139 30.71 18.00 -27.81
CA ALA A 139 30.14 17.45 -29.06
C ALA A 139 29.21 16.28 -28.73
N GLY A 140 28.04 16.27 -29.37
CA GLY A 140 26.96 15.32 -29.12
C GLY A 140 27.40 13.85 -29.13
N LEU A 141 27.00 13.14 -28.08
CA LEU A 141 26.90 11.69 -28.08
C LEU A 141 25.53 11.33 -27.55
N ASP A 142 24.79 10.63 -28.40
CA ASP A 142 23.44 10.10 -28.17
C ASP A 142 23.31 9.47 -26.79
N PHE A 143 22.30 9.96 -26.06
CA PHE A 143 21.89 9.39 -24.79
C PHE A 143 21.12 8.08 -25.08
N ASP A 144 21.86 7.01 -25.39
CA ASP A 144 21.27 5.71 -25.67
C ASP A 144 20.56 5.17 -24.41
N ASP A 145 19.25 5.05 -24.57
CA ASP A 145 18.22 4.64 -23.62
C ASP A 145 18.54 3.26 -22.99
N GLN A 146 18.95 3.26 -21.71
CA GLN A 146 19.31 2.05 -20.95
C GLN A 146 18.10 1.19 -20.54
N THR A 147 16.92 1.36 -21.15
CA THR A 147 15.69 0.64 -20.78
C THR A 147 15.18 -0.37 -21.82
N GLN A 148 16.05 -0.99 -22.60
CA GLN A 148 15.65 -2.11 -23.46
C GLN A 148 15.44 -3.42 -22.66
N ILE A 149 14.19 -3.68 -22.29
CA ILE A 149 13.70 -4.99 -21.85
C ILE A 149 13.77 -5.94 -23.05
N ARG A 150 14.61 -6.98 -22.96
CA ARG A 150 14.73 -8.03 -23.99
C ARG A 150 13.44 -8.85 -24.04
N ASP A 151 12.70 -8.76 -25.14
CA ASP A 151 11.63 -9.70 -25.48
C ASP A 151 12.21 -11.10 -25.73
N LEU A 152 12.10 -11.98 -24.73
CA LEU A 152 12.30 -13.41 -24.90
C LEU A 152 11.08 -13.99 -25.63
N ARG A 153 11.17 -14.06 -26.96
CA ARG A 153 10.26 -14.84 -27.79
C ARG A 153 10.45 -16.32 -27.47
N ILE A 154 9.43 -16.92 -26.86
CA ILE A 154 9.29 -18.36 -26.70
C ILE A 154 9.04 -18.94 -28.10
N MET A 155 9.93 -19.84 -28.55
CA MET A 155 9.65 -20.84 -29.57
C MET A 155 9.42 -22.17 -28.88
#